data_AF-A0A9E5AL06-F1
#
_entry.id   AF-A0A9E5AL06-F1
#
_cell.length_a   1.000
_cell.length_b   1.000
_cell.length_c   1.000
_cell.angle_alpha   90.00
_cell.angle_beta   90.00
_cell.angle_gamma   90.00
#
_symmetry.space_group_name_H-M   'P 1'
#
loop_
_entity.id
_entity.type
_entity.pdbx_description
1 polymer ?
#
loop_
_entity_poly.entity_id
_entity_poly.type
_entity_poly.pdbx_seq_one_letter_code
_entity_poly.pdbx_strand_id
1 'polypeptide(L)'
;MQTAGIDHKVALRARRRRSPAWQRQRHGLRQLDRLGRLRIVVNQATWRWWSNAAGNGGDNVLLYHILRAVLQIPVGVFFRQVEVIGRENVPDDGARAALLCGNHPNSLLDPLLIIVTCPRPVRFAAKDVLFKSWPMRLLLNGVGAVPVQRKMEHAKVDNSSMFEAMSQVLAGGGAMGIFPEGLSHDEAQLQRFKTGAARIALDTAHRHDQAVDVIPVGLTYIHPKRFRSRVVVWYGAPIEVGEQWRHAYLRDEKAAARQLTLDIDGALRELTVNSEDWDTARILSAVRRLYQPPGIALWQRVELARRFNAAYPLVKDLADVQALLGQVRDYLAKLRLLDLDDGDVLRHVGPWEIAGKCALRLMDALVWSPLAIPGIVLQGPIALVIGLIGAKVAPRKDVIGTTKLMLGLVLVPLLHGLMIGLTAWYADWRWAVGLAVVLPLSGWAALRAFEKGLRVWEILHTAARMVVLRKELIALRKTRDHLQDQVVRLVDKYRPADMEPLFERPLPQPE
;
A
#
# COMPACT_ATOMS: atom_id res chain seq x y z
N MET A 1 -23.62 -38.78 -23.18
CA MET A 1 -24.84 -38.44 -22.42
C MET A 1 -24.97 -39.42 -21.27
N GLN A 2 -24.66 -38.97 -20.06
CA GLN A 2 -25.31 -39.36 -18.79
C GLN A 2 -24.59 -38.59 -17.67
N THR A 3 -25.39 -37.96 -16.80
CA THR A 3 -25.00 -37.11 -15.65
C THR A 3 -24.14 -35.88 -16.01
N ALA A 4 -24.68 -34.85 -16.68
CA ALA A 4 -25.29 -33.73 -15.95
C ALA A 4 -24.42 -33.37 -14.72
N GLY A 5 -23.43 -32.48 -14.81
CA GLY A 5 -23.68 -31.02 -14.77
C GLY A 5 -24.21 -30.51 -13.41
N ILE A 6 -24.58 -31.43 -12.52
CA ILE A 6 -25.26 -31.23 -11.23
C ILE A 6 -24.24 -30.95 -10.10
N ASP A 7 -22.93 -30.96 -10.39
CA ASP A 7 -21.88 -30.80 -9.37
C ASP A 7 -20.90 -29.64 -9.61
N HIS A 8 -20.80 -29.11 -10.83
CA HIS A 8 -19.55 -28.44 -11.22
C HIS A 8 -19.30 -27.04 -10.62
N LYS A 9 -20.31 -26.56 -9.88
CA LYS A 9 -20.27 -25.97 -8.54
C LYS A 9 -21.71 -25.58 -8.32
N VAL A 10 -22.60 -26.48 -7.88
CA VAL A 10 -24.02 -26.20 -7.51
C VAL A 10 -24.11 -25.33 -6.23
N ALA A 11 -23.18 -24.41 -6.19
CA ALA A 11 -22.29 -24.22 -5.09
C ALA A 11 -21.34 -23.05 -5.31
N LEU A 12 -21.76 -22.07 -6.09
CA LEU A 12 -21.31 -20.71 -5.87
C LEU A 12 -21.52 -20.21 -4.41
N ARG A 13 -21.82 -20.99 -3.36
CA ARG A 13 -23.03 -21.78 -3.02
C ARG A 13 -23.85 -20.81 -2.20
N ALA A 14 -25.08 -20.56 -2.63
CA ALA A 14 -26.07 -19.82 -1.86
C ALA A 14 -25.57 -18.49 -1.27
N ARG A 15 -25.44 -17.47 -2.12
CA ARG A 15 -25.55 -16.06 -1.75
C ARG A 15 -24.61 -15.67 -0.60
N ARG A 16 -23.42 -15.16 -0.93
CA ARG A 16 -22.87 -14.08 -0.10
C ARG A 16 -23.96 -12.99 -0.11
N ARG A 17 -24.83 -12.98 0.91
CA ARG A 17 -25.67 -11.82 1.23
C ARG A 17 -24.73 -10.66 1.09
N ARG A 18 -25.00 -9.74 0.14
CA ARG A 18 -24.24 -8.50 0.01
C ARG A 18 -24.10 -7.99 1.44
N SER A 19 -22.89 -8.02 1.99
CA SER A 19 -22.70 -7.35 3.26
C SER A 19 -23.05 -5.89 2.94
N PRO A 20 -23.86 -5.22 3.77
CA PRO A 20 -24.10 -3.78 3.62
C PRO A 20 -22.78 -3.00 3.44
N ALA A 21 -21.69 -3.55 3.97
CA ALA A 21 -20.30 -3.18 3.75
C ALA A 21 -19.85 -3.07 2.28
N TRP A 22 -20.16 -4.02 1.38
CA TRP A 22 -19.77 -3.93 -0.04
C TRP A 22 -20.52 -2.80 -0.78
N GLN A 23 -21.79 -2.57 -0.46
CA GLN A 23 -22.55 -1.45 -1.03
C GLN A 23 -22.04 -0.08 -0.52
N ARG A 24 -21.60 0.00 0.73
CA ARG A 24 -20.95 1.20 1.29
C ARG A 24 -19.59 1.48 0.64
N GLN A 25 -18.76 0.44 0.47
CA GLN A 25 -17.49 0.55 -0.27
C GLN A 25 -17.67 1.04 -1.71
N ARG A 26 -18.78 0.64 -2.37
CA ARG A 26 -19.13 1.05 -3.74
C ARG A 26 -19.41 2.54 -3.89
N HIS A 27 -20.02 3.19 -2.88
CA HIS A 27 -20.27 4.63 -2.92
C HIS A 27 -18.97 5.45 -2.86
N GLY A 28 -18.00 5.03 -2.04
CA GLY A 28 -16.68 5.64 -1.95
C GLY A 28 -15.88 5.56 -3.26
N LEU A 29 -15.90 4.38 -3.91
CA LEU A 29 -15.21 4.16 -5.19
C LEU A 29 -15.79 5.01 -6.33
N ARG A 30 -17.12 5.21 -6.39
CA ARG A 30 -17.77 6.07 -7.39
C ARG A 30 -17.48 7.56 -7.20
N GLN A 31 -17.20 8.01 -5.97
CA GLN A 31 -16.75 9.38 -5.73
C GLN A 31 -15.31 9.61 -6.20
N LEU A 32 -14.43 8.61 -6.07
CA LEU A 32 -13.05 8.67 -6.58
C LEU A 32 -12.97 8.80 -8.11
N ASP A 33 -13.88 8.14 -8.84
CA ASP A 33 -13.96 8.25 -10.31
C ASP A 33 -14.46 9.63 -10.78
N ARG A 34 -15.29 10.34 -9.98
CA ARG A 34 -15.71 11.72 -10.28
C ARG A 34 -14.66 12.78 -9.92
N LEU A 35 -13.78 12.48 -8.96
CA LEU A 35 -12.83 13.46 -8.40
C LEU A 35 -11.43 13.43 -9.00
N GLY A 36 -11.19 12.69 -10.08
CA GLY A 36 -9.97 12.80 -10.90
C GLY A 36 -8.65 12.70 -10.12
N ARG A 37 -8.08 11.50 -10.03
CA ARG A 37 -6.69 11.23 -9.56
C ARG A 37 -6.29 12.08 -8.33
N LEU A 38 -6.78 11.70 -7.15
CA LEU A 38 -6.13 12.08 -5.90
C LEU A 38 -4.76 11.39 -5.81
N ARG A 39 -3.75 12.02 -6.42
CA ARG A 39 -2.39 12.01 -5.88
C ARG A 39 -2.50 12.51 -4.45
N ILE A 40 -1.56 12.15 -3.57
CA ILE A 40 -1.35 12.94 -2.34
C ILE A 40 -1.01 14.37 -2.80
N VAL A 41 -2.03 15.18 -2.99
CA VAL A 41 -1.97 16.61 -2.87
C VAL A 41 -2.16 16.79 -1.37
N VAL A 42 -1.10 17.25 -0.71
CA VAL A 42 -1.25 17.84 0.62
C VAL A 42 -2.22 19.01 0.46
N ASN A 43 -3.54 18.80 0.52
CA ASN A 43 -4.47 19.91 0.70
C ASN A 43 -5.91 19.59 1.12
N GLN A 44 -6.43 20.59 1.85
CA GLN A 44 -7.78 20.91 2.32
C GLN A 44 -8.33 20.24 3.59
N ALA A 45 -8.16 18.94 3.83
CA ALA A 45 -8.72 18.31 5.04
C ALA A 45 -8.04 18.76 6.35
N THR A 46 -6.82 19.30 6.27
CA THR A 46 -6.10 19.89 7.40
C THR A 46 -6.65 21.25 7.85
N TRP A 47 -7.34 21.99 6.98
CA TRP A 47 -7.82 23.35 7.28
C TRP A 47 -9.14 23.39 8.03
N ARG A 48 -10.09 22.48 7.72
CA ARG A 48 -11.40 22.44 8.40
C ARG A 48 -11.30 22.11 9.90
N TRP A 49 -10.18 21.53 10.33
CA TRP A 49 -9.99 21.05 11.71
C TRP A 49 -9.42 22.11 12.68
N TRP A 50 -8.73 23.16 12.19
CA TRP A 50 -8.21 24.23 13.05
C TRP A 50 -9.30 24.92 13.91
N SER A 51 -10.57 24.80 13.54
CA SER A 51 -11.71 25.40 14.24
C SER A 51 -12.29 24.55 15.39
N ASN A 52 -12.04 23.24 15.44
CA ASN A 52 -12.74 22.31 16.35
C ASN A 52 -11.84 21.69 17.44
N ALA A 53 -10.57 22.10 17.54
CA ALA A 53 -9.54 21.50 18.41
C ALA A 53 -9.67 21.82 19.92
N ALA A 54 -10.79 22.38 20.37
CA ALA A 54 -10.95 22.92 21.74
C ALA A 54 -11.65 21.99 22.74
N GLY A 55 -11.82 20.70 22.46
CA GLY A 55 -12.54 19.81 23.37
C GLY A 55 -12.10 18.34 23.29
N ASN A 56 -11.16 17.96 24.17
CA ASN A 56 -11.06 16.69 24.90
C ASN A 56 -9.62 16.14 25.03
N GLY A 57 -9.09 16.20 26.26
CA GLY A 57 -8.30 15.14 26.90
C GLY A 57 -6.89 14.82 26.42
N GLY A 58 -5.90 15.53 26.99
CA GLY A 58 -4.61 14.96 27.43
C GLY A 58 -3.55 14.60 26.37
N ASP A 59 -2.43 15.34 26.41
CA ASP A 59 -1.17 15.18 25.66
C ASP A 59 -1.18 15.62 24.19
N ASN A 60 -0.97 16.93 24.03
CA ASN A 60 -0.57 17.68 22.83
C ASN A 60 -1.08 17.14 21.48
N VAL A 61 -2.39 17.25 21.26
CA VAL A 61 -3.01 17.07 19.94
C VAL A 61 -2.27 17.90 18.86
N LEU A 62 -1.83 19.11 19.21
CA LEU A 62 -0.96 19.94 18.36
C LEU A 62 0.37 19.26 18.02
N LEU A 63 1.06 18.67 19.00
CA LEU A 63 2.31 17.94 18.76
C LEU A 63 2.09 16.74 17.84
N TYR A 64 1.00 15.98 18.06
CA TYR A 64 0.64 14.87 17.19
C TYR A 64 0.47 15.34 15.74
N HIS A 65 -0.24 16.44 15.51
CA HIS A 65 -0.46 16.97 14.17
C HIS A 65 0.83 17.51 13.53
N ILE A 66 1.68 18.19 14.29
CA ILE A 66 3.00 18.64 13.81
C ILE A 66 3.84 17.42 13.42
N LEU A 67 3.95 16.42 14.28
CA LEU A 67 4.70 15.20 14.00
C LEU A 67 4.12 14.45 12.81
N ARG A 68 2.79 14.33 12.73
CA ARG A 68 2.11 13.74 11.58
C ARG A 68 2.44 14.48 10.29
N ALA A 69 2.42 15.81 10.29
CA ALA A 69 2.81 16.63 9.14
C ALA A 69 4.27 16.40 8.73
N VAL A 70 5.18 16.35 9.71
CA VAL A 70 6.59 16.01 9.49
C VAL A 70 6.74 14.60 8.90
N LEU A 71 5.99 13.61 9.39
CA LEU A 71 6.00 12.23 8.88
C LEU A 71 5.46 12.10 7.45
N GLN A 72 4.69 13.07 6.94
CA GLN A 72 4.26 13.06 5.53
C GLN A 72 5.45 13.27 4.57
N ILE A 73 6.48 13.98 5.00
CA ILE A 73 7.68 14.27 4.19
C ILE A 73 8.40 12.96 3.81
N PRO A 74 8.86 12.11 4.75
CA PRO A 74 9.52 10.85 4.40
C PRO A 74 8.60 9.91 3.61
N VAL A 75 7.28 9.89 3.88
CA VAL A 75 6.32 9.12 3.08
C VAL A 75 6.27 9.64 1.64
N GLY A 76 6.21 10.95 1.43
CA GLY A 76 6.18 11.58 0.11
C GLY A 76 7.51 11.49 -0.66
N VAL A 77 8.63 11.40 0.06
CA VAL A 77 9.96 11.11 -0.53
C VAL A 77 10.05 9.63 -0.90
N PHE A 78 9.68 8.71 -0.01
CA PHE A 78 9.80 7.27 -0.23
C PHE A 78 8.83 6.71 -1.25
N PHE A 79 7.56 7.14 -1.24
CA PHE A 79 6.53 6.71 -2.18
C PHE A 79 6.27 7.77 -3.23
N ARG A 80 6.25 7.36 -4.50
CA ARG A 80 5.86 8.24 -5.60
C ARG A 80 4.36 8.50 -5.63
N GLN A 81 3.57 7.54 -5.14
CA GLN A 81 2.13 7.64 -5.06
C GLN A 81 1.62 6.76 -3.91
N VAL A 82 0.89 7.37 -2.98
CA VAL A 82 0.01 6.68 -2.04
C VAL A 82 -1.40 7.01 -2.49
N GLU A 83 -2.21 5.99 -2.71
CA GLU A 83 -3.62 6.14 -3.02
C GLU A 83 -4.45 5.62 -1.85
N VAL A 84 -5.40 6.42 -1.38
CA VAL A 84 -6.18 6.14 -0.17
C VAL A 84 -7.65 5.99 -0.54
N ILE A 85 -8.27 4.91 -0.07
CA ILE A 85 -9.66 4.54 -0.40
C ILE A 85 -10.43 4.29 0.90
N GLY A 86 -11.70 4.70 0.94
CA GLY A 86 -12.60 4.34 2.03
C GLY A 86 -12.37 5.11 3.32
N ARG A 87 -11.76 6.30 3.27
CA ARG A 87 -11.49 7.11 4.47
C ARG A 87 -12.77 7.43 5.24
N GLU A 88 -13.87 7.57 4.52
CA GLU A 88 -15.23 7.75 5.03
C GLU A 88 -15.77 6.58 5.86
N ASN A 89 -15.13 5.40 5.79
CA ASN A 89 -15.49 4.26 6.63
C ASN A 89 -14.92 4.37 8.05
N VAL A 90 -13.98 5.29 8.29
CA VAL A 90 -13.42 5.54 9.62
C VAL A 90 -14.35 6.53 10.34
N PRO A 91 -14.90 6.19 11.51
CA PRO A 91 -15.80 7.07 12.23
C PRO A 91 -15.10 8.37 12.65
N ASP A 92 -15.87 9.46 12.66
CA ASP A 92 -15.40 10.76 13.14
C ASP A 92 -14.90 10.68 14.59
N ASP A 93 -14.01 11.60 14.95
CA ASP A 93 -13.35 11.59 16.25
C ASP A 93 -14.34 11.73 17.41
N GLY A 94 -14.14 10.93 18.46
CA GLY A 94 -14.96 10.95 19.68
C GLY A 94 -16.36 10.32 19.60
N ALA A 95 -16.95 10.10 18.42
CA ALA A 95 -18.29 9.51 18.31
C ALA A 95 -18.29 8.00 18.60
N ARG A 96 -17.33 7.28 18.01
CA ARG A 96 -17.11 5.84 18.20
C ARG A 96 -15.62 5.57 18.23
N ALA A 97 -15.22 4.60 19.05
CA ALA A 97 -13.84 4.14 19.08
C ALA A 97 -13.50 3.39 17.79
N ALA A 98 -12.28 3.54 17.28
CA ALA A 98 -11.87 2.88 16.04
C ALA A 98 -10.67 1.95 16.28
N LEU A 99 -10.83 0.67 16.01
CA LEU A 99 -9.74 -0.30 16.02
C LEU A 99 -9.35 -0.66 14.58
N LEU A 100 -8.26 -0.09 14.09
CA LEU A 100 -7.74 -0.30 12.75
C LEU A 100 -6.94 -1.61 12.70
N CYS A 101 -7.48 -2.62 12.02
CA CYS A 101 -6.87 -3.93 11.84
C CYS A 101 -6.22 -4.01 10.46
N GLY A 102 -4.90 -3.83 10.38
CA GLY A 102 -4.15 -3.83 9.12
C GLY A 102 -3.39 -5.14 8.85
N ASN A 103 -3.06 -5.42 7.58
CA ASN A 103 -2.05 -6.41 7.25
C ASN A 103 -0.64 -5.83 7.43
N HIS A 104 0.39 -6.67 7.59
CA HIS A 104 1.73 -6.20 7.96
C HIS A 104 2.87 -6.58 6.99
N PRO A 105 2.81 -6.20 5.70
CA PRO A 105 3.80 -6.64 4.71
C PRO A 105 5.15 -5.89 4.73
N ASN A 106 5.27 -4.76 5.43
CA ASN A 106 6.47 -3.90 5.35
C ASN A 106 6.91 -3.27 6.69
N SER A 107 6.57 -3.90 7.81
CA SER A 107 7.04 -3.52 9.14
C SER A 107 6.75 -2.03 9.46
N LEU A 108 7.75 -1.19 9.77
CA LEU A 108 7.54 0.21 10.19
C LEU A 108 6.81 1.08 9.17
N LEU A 109 6.88 0.75 7.88
CA LEU A 109 6.15 1.50 6.84
C LEU A 109 4.63 1.34 6.98
N ASP A 110 4.15 0.22 7.51
CA ASP A 110 2.72 -0.07 7.64
C ASP A 110 2.02 0.86 8.64
N PRO A 111 2.45 0.95 9.92
CA PRO A 111 1.83 1.90 10.85
C PRO A 111 2.09 3.35 10.44
N LEU A 112 3.25 3.67 9.84
CA LEU A 112 3.55 5.01 9.33
C LEU A 112 2.54 5.47 8.27
N LEU A 113 2.20 4.60 7.31
CA LEU A 113 1.20 4.90 6.30
C LEU A 113 -0.17 5.14 6.92
N ILE A 114 -0.57 4.30 7.89
CA ILE A 114 -1.88 4.45 8.55
C ILE A 114 -1.92 5.75 9.37
N ILE A 115 -0.87 6.09 10.13
CA ILE A 115 -0.75 7.36 10.88
C ILE A 115 -0.91 8.57 9.95
N VAL A 116 -0.24 8.55 8.79
CA VAL A 116 -0.27 9.69 7.85
C VAL A 116 -1.60 9.78 7.11
N THR A 117 -2.27 8.65 6.81
CA THR A 117 -3.45 8.61 5.92
C THR A 117 -4.80 8.53 6.64
N CYS A 118 -4.86 8.08 7.91
CA CYS A 118 -6.09 7.98 8.69
C CYS A 118 -6.75 9.37 8.86
N PRO A 119 -8.08 9.55 8.70
CA PRO A 119 -8.69 10.87 8.86
C PRO A 119 -8.57 11.45 10.28
N ARG A 120 -8.34 10.59 11.30
CA ARG A 120 -8.19 10.98 12.71
C ARG A 120 -6.88 10.48 13.32
N PRO A 121 -6.45 11.01 14.49
CA PRO A 121 -5.27 10.52 15.20
C PRO A 121 -5.40 9.04 15.54
N VAL A 122 -4.39 8.25 15.18
CA VAL A 122 -4.29 6.82 15.48
C VAL A 122 -2.98 6.53 16.20
N ARG A 123 -3.08 5.69 17.24
CA ARG A 123 -1.96 5.23 18.06
C ARG A 123 -1.68 3.76 17.79
N PHE A 124 -0.44 3.33 17.88
CA PHE A 124 -0.03 1.94 17.64
C PHE A 124 0.72 1.37 18.83
N ALA A 125 0.60 0.06 19.02
CA ALA A 125 1.52 -0.68 19.85
C ALA A 125 2.92 -0.74 19.20
N ALA A 126 3.96 -0.37 19.94
CA ALA A 126 5.35 -0.35 19.47
C ALA A 126 6.26 -1.12 20.42
N LYS A 127 7.32 -1.77 19.90
CA LYS A 127 8.26 -2.53 20.72
C LYS A 127 8.99 -1.62 21.70
N ASP A 128 9.06 -2.02 22.96
CA ASP A 128 9.81 -1.35 24.04
C ASP A 128 11.27 -1.04 23.65
N VAL A 129 11.94 -1.95 22.92
CA VAL A 129 13.31 -1.75 22.43
C VAL A 129 13.44 -0.49 21.56
N LEU A 130 12.40 -0.12 20.81
CA LEU A 130 12.42 1.10 19.99
C LEU A 130 12.45 2.36 20.85
N PHE A 131 11.85 2.34 22.05
CA PHE A 131 11.86 3.45 23.00
C PHE A 131 13.22 3.65 23.68
N LYS A 132 14.19 2.73 23.53
CA LYS A 132 15.53 2.88 24.10
C LYS A 132 16.35 3.99 23.43
N SER A 133 16.10 4.25 22.15
CA SER A 133 16.80 5.32 21.42
C SER A 133 16.09 6.65 21.60
N TRP A 134 16.82 7.70 21.99
CA TRP A 134 16.25 9.03 22.29
C TRP A 134 15.39 9.62 21.15
N PRO A 135 15.83 9.61 19.86
CA PRO A 135 15.02 10.17 18.77
C PRO A 135 13.72 9.39 18.55
N MET A 136 13.80 8.06 18.59
CA MET A 136 12.63 7.20 18.40
C MET A 136 11.67 7.29 19.58
N ARG A 137 12.18 7.44 20.82
CA ARG A 137 11.35 7.67 22.01
C ARG A 137 10.54 8.96 21.89
N LEU A 138 11.18 10.06 21.46
CA LEU A 138 10.50 11.33 21.24
C LEU A 138 9.39 11.19 20.19
N LEU A 139 9.70 10.54 19.06
CA LEU A 139 8.73 10.29 18.00
C LEU A 139 7.56 9.42 18.49
N LEU A 140 7.86 8.26 19.10
CA LEU A 140 6.87 7.31 19.56
C LEU A 140 5.97 7.90 20.65
N ASN A 141 6.52 8.62 21.61
CA ASN A 141 5.74 9.33 22.62
C ASN A 141 4.86 10.41 21.98
N GLY A 142 5.41 11.19 21.04
CA GLY A 142 4.68 12.27 20.39
C GLY A 142 3.56 11.81 19.46
N VAL A 143 3.65 10.60 18.89
CA VAL A 143 2.53 9.96 18.17
C VAL A 143 1.62 9.12 19.08
N GLY A 144 1.88 9.10 20.40
CA GLY A 144 1.10 8.37 21.40
C GLY A 144 1.21 6.84 21.27
N ALA A 145 2.35 6.31 20.83
CA ALA A 145 2.55 4.87 20.71
C ALA A 145 2.58 4.18 22.08
N VAL A 146 1.95 3.01 22.17
CA VAL A 146 1.86 2.21 23.40
C VAL A 146 3.03 1.22 23.44
N PRO A 147 3.93 1.26 24.43
CA PRO A 147 5.07 0.35 24.51
C PRO A 147 4.64 -1.10 24.79
N VAL A 148 5.28 -2.05 24.13
CA VAL A 148 5.01 -3.49 24.25
C VAL A 148 6.29 -4.30 24.37
N GLN A 149 6.37 -5.11 25.41
CA GLN A 149 7.41 -6.13 25.57
C GLN A 149 7.01 -7.39 24.79
N ARG A 150 7.94 -7.99 24.05
CA ARG A 150 7.69 -9.24 23.32
C ARG A 150 8.38 -10.41 24.05
N LYS A 151 7.77 -11.60 23.99
CA LYS A 151 8.38 -12.87 24.42
C LYS A 151 9.85 -12.95 23.98
N MET A 152 10.75 -13.08 24.95
CA MET A 152 11.96 -13.88 24.76
C MET A 152 11.55 -15.35 24.89
N GLU A 153 12.23 -16.25 24.18
CA GLU A 153 11.82 -17.66 23.99
C GLU A 153 11.61 -18.47 25.28
N HIS A 154 11.93 -17.93 26.47
CA HIS A 154 11.82 -18.64 27.75
C HIS A 154 11.06 -17.91 28.89
N ALA A 155 10.29 -16.84 28.62
CA ALA A 155 9.49 -16.18 29.67
C ALA A 155 8.03 -15.89 29.25
N LYS A 156 7.07 -16.20 30.13
CA LYS A 156 5.67 -15.73 30.01
C LYS A 156 5.65 -14.23 30.32
N VAL A 157 5.74 -13.39 29.29
CA VAL A 157 5.43 -11.96 29.43
C VAL A 157 3.91 -11.82 29.50
N ASP A 158 3.42 -11.11 30.51
CA ASP A 158 2.02 -10.73 30.63
C ASP A 158 1.75 -9.55 29.69
N ASN A 159 0.91 -9.79 28.67
CA ASN A 159 0.51 -8.73 27.73
C ASN A 159 -0.65 -7.88 28.28
N SER A 160 -1.19 -8.20 29.46
CA SER A 160 -2.36 -7.53 30.07
C SER A 160 -2.25 -6.00 30.03
N SER A 161 -1.07 -5.46 30.35
CA SER A 161 -0.81 -4.01 30.36
C SER A 161 -0.96 -3.34 28.99
N MET A 162 -0.55 -4.01 27.91
CA MET A 162 -0.81 -3.54 26.54
C MET A 162 -2.31 -3.55 26.25
N PHE A 163 -2.97 -4.69 26.50
CA PHE A 163 -4.40 -4.84 26.23
C PHE A 163 -5.21 -3.77 26.96
N GLU A 164 -4.86 -3.50 28.22
CA GLU A 164 -5.47 -2.48 29.05
C GLU A 164 -5.21 -1.06 28.51
N ALA A 165 -3.97 -0.72 28.18
CA ALA A 165 -3.64 0.60 27.62
C ALA A 165 -4.35 0.86 26.27
N MET A 166 -4.45 -0.16 25.41
CA MET A 166 -5.20 -0.05 24.16
C MET A 166 -6.71 0.09 24.43
N SER A 167 -7.24 -0.67 25.39
CA SER A 167 -8.64 -0.58 25.81
C SER A 167 -8.98 0.81 26.34
N GLN A 168 -8.11 1.42 27.15
CA GLN A 168 -8.32 2.76 27.69
C GLN A 168 -8.37 3.83 26.61
N VAL A 169 -7.50 3.76 25.59
CA VAL A 169 -7.56 4.69 24.45
C VAL A 169 -8.89 4.55 23.70
N LEU A 170 -9.33 3.31 23.47
CA LEU A 170 -10.60 3.04 22.80
C LEU A 170 -11.80 3.45 23.67
N ALA A 171 -11.75 3.23 24.99
CA ALA A 171 -12.78 3.64 25.94
C ALA A 171 -13.01 5.15 25.94
N GLY A 172 -11.96 5.95 25.72
CA GLY A 172 -12.07 7.40 25.51
C GLY A 172 -12.57 7.80 24.11
N GLY A 173 -13.10 6.86 23.33
CA GLY A 173 -13.56 7.08 21.96
C GLY A 173 -12.45 7.26 20.93
N GLY A 174 -11.18 7.01 21.28
CA GLY A 174 -10.00 7.20 20.43
C GLY A 174 -9.82 6.14 19.33
N ALA A 175 -8.70 6.21 18.60
CA ALA A 175 -8.36 5.23 17.57
C ALA A 175 -7.02 4.51 17.82
N MET A 176 -7.04 3.18 17.71
CA MET A 176 -5.89 2.31 17.88
C MET A 176 -5.64 1.49 16.60
N GLY A 177 -4.38 1.29 16.25
CA GLY A 177 -3.96 0.41 15.17
C GLY A 177 -3.32 -0.88 15.69
N ILE A 178 -3.68 -2.01 15.07
CA ILE A 178 -3.15 -3.33 15.38
C ILE A 178 -3.00 -4.17 14.11
N PHE A 179 -2.00 -5.05 14.10
CA PHE A 179 -1.77 -6.03 13.04
C PHE A 179 -2.08 -7.43 13.58
N PRO A 180 -3.27 -8.01 13.31
CA PRO A 180 -3.72 -9.24 13.93
C PRO A 180 -2.88 -10.49 13.58
N GLU A 181 -2.07 -10.44 12.54
CA GLU A 181 -1.05 -11.45 12.20
C GLU A 181 0.05 -11.54 13.29
N GLY A 182 0.32 -10.41 13.95
CA GLY A 182 1.28 -10.29 15.05
C GLY A 182 2.76 -10.37 14.61
N LEU A 183 3.03 -10.50 13.31
CA LEU A 183 4.35 -10.53 12.67
C LEU A 183 4.25 -9.89 11.28
N SER A 184 5.31 -9.20 10.86
CA SER A 184 5.47 -8.78 9.46
C SER A 184 6.09 -9.90 8.63
N HIS A 185 5.68 -10.02 7.37
CA HIS A 185 6.16 -11.06 6.45
C HIS A 185 6.04 -10.63 4.98
N ASP A 186 6.75 -11.34 4.09
CA ASP A 186 6.80 -11.12 2.63
C ASP A 186 6.21 -12.33 1.89
N GLU A 187 5.00 -12.73 2.28
CA GLU A 187 4.29 -13.89 1.71
C GLU A 187 3.19 -13.42 0.73
N ALA A 188 2.80 -14.31 -0.16
CA ALA A 188 1.81 -14.02 -1.20
C ALA A 188 0.36 -13.93 -0.67
N GLN A 189 0.13 -14.30 0.59
CA GLN A 189 -1.18 -14.29 1.26
C GLN A 189 -1.05 -13.96 2.75
N LEU A 190 -2.16 -13.52 3.33
CA LEU A 190 -2.29 -13.26 4.77
C LEU A 190 -2.11 -14.53 5.60
N GLN A 191 -1.37 -14.39 6.71
CA GLN A 191 -1.15 -15.44 7.68
C GLN A 191 -2.34 -15.60 8.63
N ARG A 192 -2.29 -16.65 9.46
CA ARG A 192 -3.33 -16.89 10.47
C ARG A 192 -3.33 -15.78 11.52
N PHE A 193 -4.50 -15.23 11.80
CA PHE A 193 -4.66 -14.17 12.80
C PHE A 193 -4.69 -14.71 14.23
N LYS A 194 -4.22 -13.87 15.15
CA LYS A 194 -4.35 -14.04 16.59
C LYS A 194 -5.63 -13.34 17.07
N THR A 195 -6.19 -13.83 18.18
CA THR A 195 -7.45 -13.31 18.74
C THR A 195 -7.30 -11.96 19.47
N GLY A 196 -6.09 -11.40 19.56
CA GLY A 196 -5.82 -10.20 20.36
C GLY A 196 -6.67 -8.99 19.98
N ALA A 197 -6.77 -8.67 18.68
CA ALA A 197 -7.57 -7.55 18.21
C ALA A 197 -9.06 -7.71 18.57
N ALA A 198 -9.62 -8.90 18.36
CA ALA A 198 -11.01 -9.20 18.70
C ALA A 198 -11.27 -9.11 20.21
N ARG A 199 -10.34 -9.61 21.03
CA ARG A 199 -10.44 -9.52 22.50
C ARG A 199 -10.43 -8.07 22.98
N ILE A 200 -9.54 -7.23 22.45
CA ILE A 200 -9.52 -5.79 22.79
C ILE A 200 -10.86 -5.15 22.46
N ALA A 201 -11.37 -5.35 21.24
CA ALA A 201 -12.62 -4.73 20.81
C ALA A 201 -13.82 -5.15 21.70
N LEU A 202 -13.95 -6.45 21.95
CA LEU A 202 -15.06 -7.01 22.74
C LEU A 202 -14.98 -6.59 24.20
N ASP A 203 -13.78 -6.63 24.77
CA ASP A 203 -13.54 -6.29 26.16
C ASP A 203 -13.78 -4.80 26.42
N THR A 204 -13.31 -3.92 25.53
CA THR A 204 -13.59 -2.49 25.60
C THR A 204 -15.10 -2.22 25.50
N ALA A 205 -15.78 -2.82 24.51
CA ALA A 205 -17.22 -2.66 24.34
C ALA A 205 -18.02 -3.17 25.54
N HIS A 206 -17.54 -4.21 26.21
CA HIS A 206 -18.20 -4.76 27.38
C HIS A 206 -17.97 -3.93 28.65
N ARG A 207 -16.72 -3.59 28.97
CA ARG A 207 -16.33 -2.95 30.25
C ARG A 207 -16.64 -1.46 30.29
N HIS A 208 -16.56 -0.77 29.15
CA HIS A 208 -16.65 0.70 29.09
C HIS A 208 -17.92 1.20 28.42
N ASP A 209 -18.84 0.31 28.05
CA ASP A 209 -20.08 0.62 27.33
C ASP A 209 -19.84 1.46 26.05
N GLN A 210 -18.65 1.32 25.46
CA GLN A 210 -18.18 2.10 24.33
C GLN A 210 -18.18 1.23 23.08
N ALA A 211 -19.06 1.52 22.13
CA ALA A 211 -19.06 0.84 20.84
C ALA A 211 -17.70 1.02 20.13
N VAL A 212 -17.15 -0.09 19.62
CA VAL A 212 -15.88 -0.11 18.88
C VAL A 212 -16.15 -0.51 17.43
N ASP A 213 -15.73 0.33 16.49
CA ASP A 213 -15.69 -0.02 15.07
C ASP A 213 -14.35 -0.64 14.73
N VAL A 214 -14.37 -1.91 14.36
CA VAL A 214 -13.18 -2.57 13.83
C VAL A 214 -13.08 -2.27 12.34
N ILE A 215 -12.07 -1.50 11.95
CA ILE A 215 -11.84 -1.08 10.56
C ILE A 215 -10.75 -1.96 9.95
N PRO A 216 -11.05 -2.86 9.00
CA PRO A 216 -10.03 -3.59 8.26
C PRO A 216 -9.27 -2.62 7.34
N VAL A 217 -7.93 -2.69 7.33
CA VAL A 217 -7.07 -1.80 6.53
C VAL A 217 -6.14 -2.61 5.63
N GLY A 218 -6.46 -2.66 4.34
CA GLY A 218 -5.62 -3.31 3.33
C GLY A 218 -4.48 -2.42 2.85
N LEU A 219 -3.24 -2.83 3.09
CA LEU A 219 -2.01 -2.23 2.56
C LEU A 219 -1.49 -3.09 1.40
N THR A 220 -1.57 -2.54 0.18
CA THR A 220 -1.07 -3.23 -1.02
C THR A 220 0.06 -2.45 -1.67
N TYR A 221 1.28 -2.97 -1.56
CA TYR A 221 2.49 -2.41 -2.16
C TYR A 221 2.70 -2.98 -3.56
N ILE A 222 2.93 -2.12 -4.56
CA ILE A 222 3.24 -2.59 -5.92
C ILE A 222 4.64 -3.21 -5.98
N HIS A 223 5.60 -2.57 -5.31
CA HIS A 223 6.96 -3.08 -5.13
C HIS A 223 7.46 -2.69 -3.72
N PRO A 224 7.28 -3.53 -2.68
CA PRO A 224 7.55 -3.14 -1.29
C PRO A 224 9.01 -2.79 -0.99
N LYS A 225 9.95 -3.33 -1.80
CA LYS A 225 11.41 -3.20 -1.61
C LYS A 225 12.05 -2.07 -2.42
N ARG A 226 11.30 -1.47 -3.37
CA ARG A 226 11.79 -0.42 -4.27
C ARG A 226 11.48 0.95 -3.68
N PHE A 227 12.47 1.82 -3.67
CA PHE A 227 12.28 3.25 -3.43
C PHE A 227 11.44 3.85 -4.57
N ARG A 228 10.65 4.89 -4.28
CA ARG A 228 9.70 5.51 -5.23
C ARG A 228 8.65 4.54 -5.79
N SER A 229 8.33 3.52 -5.01
CA SER A 229 7.22 2.61 -5.29
C SER A 229 5.87 3.28 -5.05
N ARG A 230 4.81 2.50 -5.23
CA ARG A 230 3.42 2.90 -5.06
C ARG A 230 2.74 1.98 -4.07
N VAL A 231 1.80 2.53 -3.30
CA VAL A 231 1.03 1.79 -2.31
C VAL A 231 -0.42 2.25 -2.32
N VAL A 232 -1.33 1.30 -2.13
CA VAL A 232 -2.75 1.55 -1.88
C VAL A 232 -3.02 1.29 -0.41
N VAL A 233 -3.65 2.24 0.26
CA VAL A 233 -4.19 2.12 1.62
C VAL A 233 -5.71 2.08 1.51
N TRP A 234 -6.31 0.94 1.82
CA TRP A 234 -7.75 0.74 1.68
C TRP A 234 -8.39 0.51 3.05
N TYR A 235 -9.17 1.48 3.51
CA TYR A 235 -10.02 1.37 4.68
C TYR A 235 -11.34 0.70 4.29
N GLY A 236 -11.56 -0.52 4.78
CA GLY A 236 -12.80 -1.26 4.52
C GLY A 236 -13.96 -0.82 5.40
N ALA A 237 -15.12 -1.44 5.20
CA ALA A 237 -16.30 -1.11 5.98
C ALA A 237 -16.13 -1.54 7.45
N PRO A 238 -16.67 -0.75 8.40
CA PRO A 238 -16.58 -1.07 9.81
C PRO A 238 -17.33 -2.36 10.16
N ILE A 239 -16.73 -3.17 11.02
CA ILE A 239 -17.39 -4.22 11.80
C ILE A 239 -17.74 -3.59 13.15
N GLU A 240 -19.02 -3.30 13.35
CA GLU A 240 -19.54 -2.68 14.56
C GLU A 240 -19.60 -3.69 15.71
N VAL A 241 -18.77 -3.47 16.73
CA VAL A 241 -18.76 -4.22 17.98
C VAL A 241 -19.62 -3.47 19.00
N GLY A 242 -20.94 -3.66 18.87
CA GLY A 242 -21.96 -3.11 19.76
C GLY A 242 -22.66 -4.18 20.61
N GLU A 243 -23.95 -3.99 20.87
CA GLU A 243 -24.75 -4.80 21.81
C GLU A 243 -24.79 -6.30 21.45
N GLN A 244 -24.98 -6.65 20.18
CA GLN A 244 -25.02 -8.05 19.73
C GLN A 244 -23.72 -8.80 20.09
N TRP A 245 -22.58 -8.16 19.90
CA TRP A 245 -21.27 -8.73 20.23
C TRP A 245 -21.06 -8.82 21.73
N ARG A 246 -21.55 -7.83 22.50
CA ARG A 246 -21.51 -7.87 23.96
C ARG A 246 -22.29 -9.05 24.53
N HIS A 247 -23.50 -9.33 24.00
CA HIS A 247 -24.26 -10.51 24.40
C HIS A 247 -23.59 -11.83 24.00
N ALA A 248 -22.93 -11.89 22.85
CA ALA A 248 -22.14 -13.06 22.47
C ALA A 248 -20.94 -13.25 23.41
N TYR A 249 -20.24 -12.17 23.75
CA TYR A 249 -19.10 -12.16 24.66
C TYR A 249 -19.45 -12.62 26.07
N LEU A 250 -20.57 -12.13 26.62
CA LEU A 250 -21.09 -12.53 27.93
C LEU A 250 -21.48 -14.01 28.01
N ARG A 251 -21.92 -14.60 26.89
CA ARG A 251 -22.24 -16.04 26.81
C ARG A 251 -20.99 -16.90 26.71
N ASP A 252 -20.06 -16.54 25.85
CA ASP A 252 -18.78 -17.23 25.69
C ASP A 252 -17.73 -16.27 25.09
N GLU A 253 -16.85 -15.75 25.94
CA GLU A 253 -15.74 -14.85 25.56
C GLU A 253 -14.90 -15.46 24.42
N LYS A 254 -14.57 -16.75 24.53
CA LYS A 254 -13.63 -17.40 23.61
C LYS A 254 -14.28 -17.63 22.25
N ALA A 255 -15.54 -18.04 22.23
CA ALA A 255 -16.28 -18.21 20.98
C ALA A 255 -16.50 -16.86 20.28
N ALA A 256 -16.91 -15.82 21.03
CA ALA A 256 -17.09 -14.48 20.48
C ALA A 256 -15.78 -13.92 19.88
N ALA A 257 -14.67 -14.02 20.62
CA ALA A 257 -13.37 -13.56 20.13
C ALA A 257 -12.91 -14.33 18.88
N ARG A 258 -13.15 -15.65 18.81
CA ARG A 258 -12.84 -16.46 17.62
C ARG A 258 -13.69 -16.03 16.42
N GLN A 259 -14.99 -15.85 16.60
CA GLN A 259 -15.88 -15.44 15.52
C GLN A 259 -15.53 -14.05 15.00
N LEU A 260 -15.31 -13.07 15.88
CA LEU A 260 -14.89 -11.73 15.46
C LEU A 260 -13.52 -11.75 14.77
N THR A 261 -12.61 -12.63 15.20
CA THR A 261 -11.32 -12.81 14.50
C THR A 261 -11.52 -13.34 13.07
N LEU A 262 -12.45 -14.26 12.85
CA LEU A 262 -12.79 -14.76 11.52
C LEU A 262 -13.44 -13.68 10.65
N ASP A 263 -14.31 -12.85 11.25
CA ASP A 263 -14.94 -11.73 10.54
C ASP A 263 -13.89 -10.68 10.13
N ILE A 264 -12.92 -10.39 10.99
CA ILE A 264 -11.77 -9.52 10.69
C ILE A 264 -10.89 -10.13 9.58
N ASP A 265 -10.56 -11.43 9.66
CA ASP A 265 -9.78 -12.13 8.62
C ASP A 265 -10.47 -12.09 7.26
N GLY A 266 -11.77 -12.43 7.21
CA GLY A 266 -12.57 -12.35 6.00
C GLY A 266 -12.59 -10.94 5.40
N ALA A 267 -12.82 -9.93 6.25
CA ALA A 267 -12.87 -8.54 5.79
C ALA A 267 -11.50 -8.04 5.31
N LEU A 268 -10.38 -8.45 5.93
CA LEU A 268 -9.04 -8.04 5.50
C LEU A 268 -8.58 -8.76 4.23
N ARG A 269 -8.95 -10.03 4.06
CA ARG A 269 -8.74 -10.79 2.80
C ARG A 269 -9.49 -10.16 1.64
N GLU A 270 -10.62 -9.50 1.89
CA GLU A 270 -11.38 -8.74 0.89
C GLU A 270 -10.73 -7.41 0.48
N LEU A 271 -9.70 -6.94 1.19
CA LEU A 271 -8.98 -5.70 0.86
C LEU A 271 -7.56 -5.93 0.35
N THR A 272 -7.05 -7.15 0.50
CA THR A 272 -5.67 -7.52 0.16
C THR A 272 -5.63 -8.51 -1.00
N VAL A 273 -4.51 -8.54 -1.71
CA VAL A 273 -4.28 -9.53 -2.78
C VAL A 273 -3.69 -10.79 -2.13
N ASN A 274 -4.41 -11.91 -2.23
CA ASN A 274 -4.04 -13.18 -1.61
C ASN A 274 -3.88 -14.26 -2.69
N SER A 275 -2.65 -14.69 -2.93
CA SER A 275 -2.30 -15.74 -3.88
C SER A 275 -1.75 -16.97 -3.14
N GLU A 276 -1.93 -18.16 -3.71
CA GLU A 276 -1.40 -19.41 -3.16
C GLU A 276 0.13 -19.34 -2.99
N ASP A 277 0.81 -18.78 -4.00
CA ASP A 277 2.25 -18.57 -4.03
C ASP A 277 2.65 -17.39 -4.94
N TRP A 278 3.94 -17.06 -4.96
CA TRP A 278 4.50 -15.95 -5.74
C TRP A 278 4.54 -16.18 -7.27
N ASP A 279 4.65 -17.41 -7.74
CA ASP A 279 4.59 -17.74 -9.18
C ASP A 279 3.16 -17.56 -9.69
N THR A 280 2.18 -18.10 -8.97
CA THR A 280 0.75 -17.86 -9.23
C THR A 280 0.44 -16.35 -9.24
N ALA A 281 0.96 -15.60 -8.27
CA ALA A 281 0.75 -14.14 -8.22
C ALA A 281 1.33 -13.43 -9.45
N ARG A 282 2.50 -13.87 -9.96
CA ARG A 282 3.12 -13.32 -11.17
C ARG A 282 2.29 -13.60 -12.41
N ILE A 283 1.81 -14.83 -12.58
CA ILE A 283 1.00 -15.24 -13.73
C ILE A 283 -0.35 -14.52 -13.71
N LEU A 284 -1.04 -14.50 -12.58
CA LEU A 284 -2.31 -13.76 -12.44
C LEU A 284 -2.13 -12.25 -12.64
N SER A 285 -0.98 -11.68 -12.25
CA SER A 285 -0.66 -10.29 -12.56
C SER A 285 -0.46 -10.06 -14.07
N ALA A 286 -0.02 -11.06 -14.84
CA ALA A 286 0.06 -11.00 -16.29
C ALA A 286 -1.33 -11.13 -16.94
N VAL A 287 -2.14 -12.11 -16.52
CA VAL A 287 -3.54 -12.25 -16.93
C VAL A 287 -4.32 -10.95 -16.71
N ARG A 288 -4.17 -10.35 -15.52
CA ARG A 288 -4.74 -9.04 -15.22
C ARG A 288 -4.30 -7.94 -16.20
N ARG A 289 -3.02 -7.91 -16.58
CA ARG A 289 -2.49 -6.91 -17.54
C ARG A 289 -3.06 -7.10 -18.94
N LEU A 290 -3.26 -8.36 -19.35
CA LEU A 290 -3.89 -8.69 -20.62
C LEU A 290 -5.37 -8.27 -20.64
N TYR A 291 -6.07 -8.38 -19.52
CA TYR A 291 -7.49 -8.02 -19.40
C TYR A 291 -7.76 -6.50 -19.35
N GLN A 292 -6.91 -5.72 -18.67
CA GLN A 292 -7.22 -4.33 -18.36
C GLN A 292 -7.00 -3.36 -19.54
N PRO A 293 -7.75 -2.24 -19.61
CA PRO A 293 -7.41 -1.15 -20.52
C PRO A 293 -6.12 -0.41 -20.09
N PRO A 294 -5.50 0.37 -20.98
CA PRO A 294 -4.37 1.22 -20.64
C PRO A 294 -4.79 2.35 -19.69
N GLY A 295 -3.85 2.80 -18.85
CA GLY A 295 -4.03 4.05 -18.08
C GLY A 295 -4.93 3.99 -16.83
N ILE A 296 -5.32 2.79 -16.37
CA ILE A 296 -6.17 2.63 -15.18
C ILE A 296 -5.54 3.20 -13.90
N ALA A 297 -6.38 3.60 -12.95
CA ALA A 297 -5.96 4.03 -11.63
C ALA A 297 -5.27 2.91 -10.85
N LEU A 298 -4.46 3.28 -9.85
CA LEU A 298 -3.69 2.30 -9.09
C LEU A 298 -4.61 1.45 -8.20
N TRP A 299 -5.67 2.03 -7.64
CA TRP A 299 -6.71 1.29 -6.92
C TRP A 299 -7.43 0.26 -7.80
N GLN A 300 -7.79 0.64 -9.04
CA GLN A 300 -8.45 -0.26 -10.00
C GLN A 300 -7.55 -1.46 -10.32
N ARG A 301 -6.23 -1.21 -10.42
CA ARG A 301 -5.24 -2.28 -10.59
C ARG A 301 -5.22 -3.25 -9.41
N VAL A 302 -5.25 -2.73 -8.17
CA VAL A 302 -5.29 -3.57 -6.96
C VAL A 302 -6.60 -4.34 -6.87
N GLU A 303 -7.72 -3.70 -7.15
CA GLU A 303 -9.04 -4.33 -7.14
C GLU A 303 -9.15 -5.44 -8.18
N LEU A 304 -8.67 -5.22 -9.42
CA LEU A 304 -8.58 -6.30 -10.41
C LEU A 304 -7.70 -7.45 -9.93
N ALA A 305 -6.52 -7.15 -9.39
CA ALA A 305 -5.61 -8.19 -8.89
C ALA A 305 -6.31 -9.04 -7.82
N ARG A 306 -7.02 -8.39 -6.89
CA ARG A 306 -7.81 -9.07 -5.87
C ARG A 306 -8.89 -9.96 -6.48
N ARG A 307 -9.69 -9.46 -7.43
CA ARG A 307 -10.75 -10.24 -8.09
C ARG A 307 -10.20 -11.48 -8.80
N PHE A 308 -9.11 -11.34 -9.57
CA PHE A 308 -8.47 -12.48 -10.23
C PHE A 308 -7.97 -13.52 -9.23
N ASN A 309 -7.30 -13.07 -8.16
CA ASN A 309 -6.80 -13.98 -7.13
C ASN A 309 -7.92 -14.67 -6.35
N ALA A 310 -9.01 -13.97 -6.03
CA ALA A 310 -10.16 -14.55 -5.34
C ALA A 310 -10.93 -15.56 -6.22
N ALA A 311 -10.99 -15.33 -7.54
CA ALA A 311 -11.64 -16.23 -8.47
C ALA A 311 -10.78 -17.45 -8.84
N TYR A 312 -9.45 -17.31 -8.83
CA TYR A 312 -8.52 -18.33 -9.33
C TYR A 312 -8.70 -19.72 -8.69
N PRO A 313 -8.78 -19.88 -7.35
CA PRO A 313 -9.02 -21.18 -6.73
C PRO A 313 -10.31 -21.85 -7.22
N LEU A 314 -11.25 -21.07 -7.77
CA LEU A 314 -12.49 -21.61 -8.26
C LEU A 314 -12.41 -22.18 -9.68
N VAL A 315 -11.42 -21.76 -10.47
CA VAL A 315 -11.33 -22.05 -11.90
C VAL A 315 -10.00 -22.71 -12.30
N LYS A 316 -9.05 -22.84 -11.37
CA LYS A 316 -7.68 -23.33 -11.64
C LYS A 316 -7.60 -24.73 -12.24
N ASP A 317 -8.60 -25.57 -11.99
CA ASP A 317 -8.66 -26.96 -12.46
C ASP A 317 -9.38 -27.12 -13.80
N LEU A 318 -9.92 -26.03 -14.38
CA LEU A 318 -10.59 -26.06 -15.66
C LEU A 318 -9.58 -26.13 -16.80
N ALA A 319 -9.81 -27.04 -17.76
CA ALA A 319 -8.86 -27.32 -18.84
C ALA A 319 -8.52 -26.08 -19.70
N ASP A 320 -9.51 -25.24 -19.99
CA ASP A 320 -9.31 -24.01 -20.77
C ASP A 320 -8.52 -22.95 -19.99
N VAL A 321 -8.71 -22.87 -18.67
CA VAL A 321 -7.91 -22.01 -17.79
C VAL A 321 -6.47 -22.51 -17.69
N GLN A 322 -6.24 -23.81 -17.50
CA GLN A 322 -4.89 -24.38 -17.46
C GLN A 322 -4.14 -24.16 -18.77
N ALA A 323 -4.83 -24.34 -19.92
CA ALA A 323 -4.26 -24.07 -21.24
C ALA A 323 -3.84 -22.61 -21.38
N LEU A 324 -4.71 -21.66 -21.00
CA LEU A 324 -4.36 -20.23 -21.00
C LEU A 324 -3.13 -19.95 -20.12
N LEU A 325 -3.09 -20.47 -18.89
CA LEU A 325 -1.98 -20.23 -17.97
C LEU A 325 -0.66 -20.79 -18.50
N GLY A 326 -0.68 -21.93 -19.19
CA GLY A 326 0.47 -22.46 -19.93
C GLY A 326 0.97 -21.46 -20.98
N GLN A 327 0.09 -20.98 -21.85
CA GLN A 327 0.47 -20.02 -22.89
C GLN A 327 0.98 -18.69 -22.32
N VAL A 328 0.39 -18.22 -21.21
CA VAL A 328 0.87 -17.03 -20.49
C VAL A 328 2.25 -17.26 -19.88
N ARG A 329 2.55 -18.45 -19.33
CA ARG A 329 3.90 -18.80 -18.84
C ARG A 329 4.91 -18.75 -19.97
N ASP A 330 4.59 -19.32 -21.13
CA ASP A 330 5.48 -19.31 -22.31
C ASP A 330 5.73 -17.88 -22.80
N TYR A 331 4.68 -17.05 -22.85
CA TYR A 331 4.80 -15.64 -23.17
C TYR A 331 5.72 -14.90 -22.18
N LEU A 332 5.53 -15.11 -20.88
CA LEU A 332 6.38 -14.52 -19.84
C LEU A 332 7.83 -15.04 -19.91
N ALA A 333 8.06 -16.28 -20.32
CA ALA A 333 9.40 -16.83 -20.52
C ALA A 333 10.10 -16.17 -21.72
N LYS A 334 9.41 -16.02 -22.85
CA LYS A 334 9.91 -15.32 -24.04
C LYS A 334 10.27 -13.86 -23.72
N LEU A 335 9.41 -13.16 -22.99
CA LEU A 335 9.70 -11.81 -22.53
C LEU A 335 11.00 -11.76 -21.71
N ARG A 336 11.18 -12.67 -20.75
CA ARG A 336 12.41 -12.73 -19.93
C ARG A 336 13.66 -13.02 -20.76
N LEU A 337 13.58 -13.93 -21.75
CA LEU A 337 14.72 -14.27 -22.62
C LEU A 337 15.18 -13.07 -23.45
N LEU A 338 14.24 -12.22 -23.87
CA LEU A 338 14.51 -11.00 -24.63
C LEU A 338 14.75 -9.78 -23.73
N ASP A 339 14.75 -9.98 -22.40
CA ASP A 339 14.82 -8.94 -21.37
C ASP A 339 13.75 -7.83 -21.54
N LEU A 340 12.58 -8.19 -22.06
CA LEU A 340 11.45 -7.29 -22.33
C LEU A 340 10.41 -7.32 -21.21
N ASP A 341 9.78 -6.17 -20.97
CA ASP A 341 8.55 -6.09 -20.19
C ASP A 341 7.31 -6.13 -21.10
N ASP A 342 6.18 -6.61 -20.58
CA ASP A 342 4.89 -6.63 -21.30
C ASP A 342 4.45 -5.23 -21.79
N GLY A 343 4.87 -4.18 -21.08
CA GLY A 343 4.64 -2.79 -21.48
C GLY A 343 5.44 -2.36 -22.71
N ASP A 344 6.59 -2.98 -22.98
CA ASP A 344 7.40 -2.68 -24.17
C ASP A 344 6.70 -3.17 -25.45
N VAL A 345 5.99 -4.30 -25.38
CA VAL A 345 5.25 -4.89 -26.51
C VAL A 345 4.13 -3.96 -27.01
N LEU A 346 3.51 -3.21 -26.10
CA LEU A 346 2.39 -2.31 -26.40
C LEU A 346 2.80 -0.94 -26.96
N ARG A 347 4.06 -0.53 -26.78
CA ARG A 347 4.52 0.81 -27.19
C ARG A 347 4.56 0.89 -28.72
N HIS A 348 3.67 1.70 -29.28
CA HIS A 348 3.73 2.20 -30.65
C HIS A 348 4.15 3.65 -30.53
N VAL A 349 5.37 3.98 -30.94
CA VAL A 349 5.83 5.36 -30.89
C VAL A 349 6.62 5.59 -32.15
N GLY A 350 6.12 6.49 -33.01
CA GLY A 350 6.85 6.89 -34.21
C GLY A 350 8.17 7.60 -33.81
N PRO A 351 9.22 7.54 -34.64
CA PRO A 351 10.50 8.20 -34.34
C PRO A 351 10.35 9.68 -33.96
N TRP A 352 9.46 10.40 -34.64
CA TRP A 352 9.18 11.81 -34.37
C TRP A 352 8.44 12.08 -33.05
N GLU A 353 7.56 11.16 -32.65
CA GLU A 353 6.88 11.25 -31.37
C GLU A 353 7.83 10.93 -30.20
N ILE A 354 8.76 9.99 -30.40
CA ILE A 354 9.87 9.74 -29.47
C ILE A 354 10.74 10.98 -29.36
N ALA A 355 11.16 11.56 -30.48
CA ALA A 355 11.99 12.77 -30.51
C ALA A 355 11.30 13.94 -29.79
N GLY A 356 10.02 14.19 -30.07
CA GLY A 356 9.23 15.23 -29.40
C GLY A 356 9.07 14.99 -27.90
N LYS A 357 8.75 13.75 -27.48
CA LYS A 357 8.67 13.38 -26.06
C LYS A 357 10.03 13.52 -25.36
N CYS A 358 11.12 13.12 -26.00
CA CYS A 358 12.48 13.29 -25.47
C CYS A 358 12.84 14.78 -25.36
N ALA A 359 12.53 15.60 -26.36
CA ALA A 359 12.78 17.04 -26.34
C ALA A 359 12.03 17.74 -25.21
N LEU A 360 10.73 17.49 -25.05
CA LEU A 360 9.94 18.02 -23.94
C LEU A 360 10.49 17.59 -22.57
N ARG A 361 10.98 16.35 -22.46
CA ARG A 361 11.57 15.84 -21.21
C ARG A 361 12.95 16.40 -20.94
N LEU A 362 13.74 16.66 -21.98
CA LEU A 362 15.04 17.32 -21.88
C LEU A 362 14.86 18.78 -21.45
N MET A 363 13.90 19.49 -22.04
CA MET A 363 13.54 20.85 -21.63
C MET A 363 13.10 20.89 -20.17
N ASP A 364 12.22 19.97 -19.77
CA ASP A 364 11.89 19.73 -18.36
C ASP A 364 13.15 19.52 -17.50
N ALA A 365 14.08 18.66 -17.91
CA ALA A 365 15.30 18.39 -17.16
C ALA A 365 16.21 19.63 -17.03
N LEU A 366 16.31 20.44 -18.09
CA LEU A 366 17.07 21.69 -18.12
C LEU A 366 16.48 22.72 -17.15
N VAL A 367 15.15 22.85 -17.07
CA VAL A 367 14.49 23.76 -16.11
C VAL A 367 14.82 23.38 -14.66
N TRP A 368 14.88 22.08 -14.36
CA TRP A 368 15.19 21.60 -13.01
C TRP A 368 16.69 21.49 -12.73
N SER A 369 17.57 21.56 -13.75
CA SER A 369 18.99 21.24 -13.61
C SER A 369 19.76 22.16 -12.66
N PRO A 370 19.53 23.50 -12.57
CA PRO A 370 20.29 24.35 -11.66
C PRO A 370 20.09 23.94 -10.19
N LEU A 371 18.88 23.49 -9.86
CA LEU A 371 18.54 23.02 -8.53
C LEU A 371 18.85 21.53 -8.33
N ALA A 372 18.72 20.70 -9.38
CA ALA A 372 18.93 19.26 -9.28
C ALA A 372 20.41 18.87 -9.26
N ILE A 373 21.30 19.55 -10.00
CA ILE A 373 22.71 19.18 -10.12
C ILE A 373 23.41 19.15 -8.75
N PRO A 374 23.31 20.18 -7.89
CA PRO A 374 23.91 20.13 -6.56
C PRO A 374 23.38 18.96 -5.73
N GLY A 375 22.07 18.68 -5.82
CA GLY A 375 21.46 17.55 -5.12
C GLY A 375 21.94 16.20 -5.64
N ILE A 376 22.11 16.03 -6.96
CA ILE A 376 22.64 14.81 -7.57
C ILE A 376 24.08 14.55 -7.12
N VAL A 377 24.93 15.58 -7.18
CA VAL A 377 26.35 15.45 -6.82
C VAL A 377 26.51 15.12 -5.33
N LEU A 378 25.80 15.84 -4.46
CA LEU A 378 25.97 15.69 -3.02
C LEU A 378 25.21 14.47 -2.46
N GLN A 379 23.98 14.22 -2.91
CA GLN A 379 23.10 13.22 -2.34
C GLN A 379 23.06 11.92 -3.15
N GLY A 380 23.46 11.94 -4.42
CA GLY A 380 23.50 10.78 -5.31
C GLY A 380 24.33 9.61 -4.75
N PRO A 381 25.57 9.84 -4.25
CA PRO A 381 26.36 8.77 -3.62
C PRO A 381 25.65 8.13 -2.43
N ILE A 382 25.03 8.93 -1.56
CA ILE A 382 24.25 8.41 -0.41
C ILE A 382 23.04 7.61 -0.89
N ALA A 383 22.31 8.12 -1.88
CA ALA A 383 21.16 7.41 -2.45
C ALA A 383 21.57 6.06 -3.06
N LEU A 384 22.72 6.00 -3.74
CA LEU A 384 23.28 4.76 -4.28
C LEU A 384 23.65 3.79 -3.15
N VAL A 385 24.34 4.27 -2.11
CA VAL A 385 24.69 3.48 -0.92
C VAL A 385 23.44 2.91 -0.26
N ILE A 386 22.40 3.72 -0.03
CA ILE A 386 21.12 3.27 0.54
C ILE A 386 20.47 2.21 -0.38
N GLY A 387 20.50 2.43 -1.69
CA GLY A 387 19.95 1.51 -2.67
C GLY A 387 20.59 0.13 -2.65
N LEU A 388 21.93 0.09 -2.58
CA LEU A 388 22.74 -1.14 -2.62
C LEU A 388 22.84 -1.82 -1.25
N ILE A 389 23.23 -1.07 -0.22
CA ILE A 389 23.48 -1.58 1.13
C ILE A 389 22.17 -1.85 1.87
N GLY A 390 21.13 -1.04 1.65
CA GLY A 390 19.86 -1.20 2.35
C GLY A 390 19.20 -2.56 2.13
N ALA A 391 19.44 -3.21 0.97
CA ALA A 391 18.98 -4.58 0.75
C ALA A 391 19.86 -5.64 1.42
N LYS A 392 21.17 -5.37 1.59
CA LYS A 392 22.15 -6.30 2.21
C LYS A 392 22.11 -6.27 3.74
N VAL A 393 21.85 -5.10 4.33
CA VAL A 393 21.83 -4.90 5.79
C VAL A 393 20.46 -5.20 6.39
N ALA A 394 19.41 -5.24 5.57
CA ALA A 394 18.09 -5.62 6.03
C ALA A 394 18.11 -7.04 6.61
N PRO A 395 17.73 -7.25 7.89
CA PRO A 395 17.80 -8.57 8.52
C PRO A 395 16.79 -9.55 7.93
N ARG A 396 15.75 -9.06 7.26
CA ARG A 396 14.70 -9.87 6.62
C ARG A 396 14.17 -9.20 5.36
N LYS A 397 13.51 -9.99 4.51
CA LYS A 397 12.97 -9.51 3.21
C LYS A 397 11.82 -8.51 3.35
N ASP A 398 10.98 -8.67 4.37
CA ASP A 398 9.84 -7.81 4.70
C ASP A 398 10.25 -6.40 5.17
N VAL A 399 11.49 -6.23 5.65
CA VAL A 399 11.95 -4.94 6.20
C VAL A 399 12.86 -4.15 5.26
N ILE A 400 13.15 -4.62 4.05
CA ILE A 400 14.07 -3.91 3.12
C ILE A 400 13.61 -2.48 2.84
N GLY A 401 12.31 -2.27 2.62
CA GLY A 401 11.74 -0.94 2.40
C GLY A 401 11.94 -0.03 3.62
N THR A 402 11.58 -0.56 4.78
CA THR A 402 11.81 0.08 6.08
C THR A 402 13.28 0.44 6.32
N THR A 403 14.21 -0.49 6.09
CA THR A 403 15.66 -0.27 6.26
C THR A 403 16.16 0.85 5.36
N LYS A 404 15.74 0.88 4.09
CA LYS A 404 16.10 1.96 3.17
C LYS A 404 15.57 3.32 3.63
N LEU A 405 14.32 3.36 4.13
CA LEU A 405 13.76 4.59 4.69
C LEU A 405 14.56 5.08 5.90
N MET A 406 14.87 4.17 6.84
CA MET A 406 15.61 4.53 8.05
C MET A 406 17.03 5.00 7.74
N LEU A 407 17.74 4.33 6.82
CA LEU A 407 19.05 4.79 6.36
C LEU A 407 18.96 6.19 5.73
N GLY A 408 17.93 6.47 4.93
CA GLY A 408 17.69 7.80 4.37
C GLY A 408 17.44 8.86 5.44
N LEU A 409 16.62 8.55 6.44
CA LEU A 409 16.30 9.44 7.57
C LEU A 409 17.51 9.77 8.44
N VAL A 410 18.57 8.95 8.42
CA VAL A 410 19.80 9.18 9.19
C VAL A 410 20.89 9.79 8.32
N LEU A 411 21.25 9.14 7.21
CA LEU A 411 22.40 9.53 6.39
C LEU A 411 22.18 10.87 5.68
N VAL A 412 20.96 11.18 5.24
CA VAL A 412 20.69 12.43 4.52
C VAL A 412 20.80 13.64 5.46
N PRO A 413 20.13 13.68 6.64
CA PRO A 413 20.33 14.79 7.58
C PRO A 413 21.75 14.90 8.13
N LEU A 414 22.45 13.79 8.35
CA LEU A 414 23.87 13.83 8.76
C LEU A 414 24.75 14.51 7.72
N LEU A 415 24.58 14.18 6.43
CA LEU A 415 25.28 14.87 5.36
C LEU A 415 24.92 16.36 5.33
N HIS A 416 23.63 16.70 5.43
CA HIS A 416 23.20 18.10 5.42
C HIS A 416 23.82 18.87 6.59
N GLY A 417 23.76 18.31 7.81
CA GLY A 417 24.33 18.90 9.01
C GLY A 417 25.84 19.11 8.90
N LEU A 418 26.57 18.13 8.35
CA LEU A 418 28.00 18.26 8.08
C LEU A 418 28.28 19.42 7.10
N MET A 419 27.55 19.47 5.98
CA MET A 419 27.73 20.54 4.97
C MET A 419 27.40 21.93 5.52
N ILE A 420 26.31 22.04 6.28
CA ILE A 420 25.90 23.29 6.95
C ILE A 420 26.95 23.71 7.98
N GLY A 421 27.42 22.78 8.81
CA GLY A 421 28.43 23.03 9.85
C GLY A 421 29.77 23.46 9.26
N LEU A 422 30.26 22.77 8.23
CA LEU A 422 31.48 23.17 7.51
C LEU A 422 31.33 24.55 6.87
N THR A 423 30.16 24.87 6.30
CA THR A 423 29.90 26.18 5.71
C THR A 423 29.88 27.29 6.78
N ALA A 424 29.26 27.02 7.93
CA ALA A 424 29.27 27.95 9.06
C ALA A 424 30.69 28.18 9.59
N TRP A 425 31.54 27.16 9.57
CA TRP A 425 32.92 27.21 10.05
C TRP A 425 33.86 27.95 9.10
N TYR A 426 33.82 27.64 7.81
CA TYR A 426 34.77 28.16 6.82
C TYR A 426 34.33 29.45 6.13
N ALA A 427 33.03 29.71 6.02
CA ALA A 427 32.48 30.89 5.38
C ALA A 427 31.82 31.82 6.41
N ASP A 428 30.50 31.73 6.55
CA ASP A 428 29.72 32.53 7.50
C ASP A 428 28.37 31.85 7.77
N TRP A 429 27.78 32.10 8.94
CA TRP A 429 26.51 31.51 9.36
C TRP A 429 25.34 31.87 8.42
N ARG A 430 25.38 33.03 7.75
CA ARG A 430 24.35 33.44 6.77
C ARG A 430 24.32 32.48 5.57
N TRP A 431 25.50 32.07 5.10
CA TRP A 431 25.62 31.07 4.04
C TRP A 431 25.16 29.69 4.51
N ALA A 432 25.45 29.33 5.77
CA ALA A 432 24.97 28.09 6.37
C ALA A 432 23.43 28.04 6.44
N VAL A 433 22.77 29.14 6.79
CA VAL A 433 21.30 29.26 6.78
C VAL A 433 20.75 29.14 5.36
N GLY A 434 21.36 29.85 4.40
CA GLY A 434 20.98 29.72 2.98
C GLY A 434 21.11 28.27 2.48
N LEU A 435 22.20 27.60 2.84
CA LEU A 435 22.44 26.21 2.47
C LEU A 435 21.43 25.25 3.13
N ALA A 436 21.03 25.50 4.37
CA ALA A 436 20.01 24.72 5.07
C ALA A 436 18.65 24.75 4.35
N VAL A 437 18.32 25.84 3.65
CA VAL A 437 17.11 25.96 2.83
C VAL A 437 17.30 25.33 1.45
N VAL A 438 18.45 25.54 0.82
CA VAL A 438 18.72 25.09 -0.55
C VAL A 438 18.90 23.57 -0.64
N LEU A 439 19.56 22.93 0.33
CA LEU A 439 19.88 21.49 0.26
C LEU A 439 18.64 20.57 0.20
N PRO A 440 17.58 20.77 1.01
CA PRO A 440 16.35 19.99 0.87
C PRO A 440 15.67 20.21 -0.49
N LEU A 441 15.65 21.45 -0.99
CA LEU A 441 15.08 21.79 -2.29
C LEU A 441 15.87 21.16 -3.43
N SER A 442 17.21 21.17 -3.34
CA SER A 442 18.09 20.54 -4.32
C SER A 442 17.95 19.02 -4.31
N GLY A 443 17.82 18.41 -3.13
CA GLY A 443 17.55 16.98 -2.98
C GLY A 443 16.21 16.56 -3.58
N TRP A 444 15.17 17.37 -3.36
CA TRP A 444 13.87 17.15 -3.97
C TRP A 444 13.91 17.31 -5.50
N ALA A 445 14.59 18.35 -6.01
CA ALA A 445 14.77 18.54 -7.44
C ALA A 445 15.57 17.40 -8.08
N ALA A 446 16.64 16.93 -7.42
CA ALA A 446 17.42 15.77 -7.82
C ALA A 446 16.57 14.50 -7.88
N LEU A 447 15.72 14.28 -6.87
CA LEU A 447 14.77 13.16 -6.88
C LEU A 447 13.80 13.25 -8.06
N ARG A 448 13.23 14.44 -8.32
CA ARG A 448 12.32 14.66 -9.46
C ARG A 448 13.03 14.48 -10.80
N ALA A 449 14.27 14.94 -10.92
CA ALA A 449 15.10 14.75 -12.10
C ALA A 449 15.39 13.25 -12.30
N PHE A 450 15.75 12.52 -11.26
CA PHE A 450 15.95 11.06 -11.31
C PHE A 450 14.69 10.32 -11.79
N GLU A 451 13.51 10.65 -11.26
CA GLU A 451 12.24 10.03 -11.71
C GLU A 451 11.88 10.31 -13.16
N LYS A 452 12.25 11.48 -13.68
CA LYS A 452 12.06 11.85 -15.09
C LYS A 452 13.12 11.16 -15.96
N GLY A 453 14.37 11.17 -15.52
CA GLY A 453 15.51 10.55 -16.18
C GLY A 453 15.32 9.05 -16.40
N LEU A 454 14.83 8.32 -15.39
CA LEU A 454 14.47 6.90 -15.54
C LEU A 454 13.46 6.67 -16.67
N ARG A 455 12.49 7.57 -16.88
CA ARG A 455 11.53 7.43 -17.98
C ARG A 455 12.15 7.72 -19.34
N VAL A 456 13.06 8.69 -19.43
CA VAL A 456 13.79 8.97 -20.67
C VAL A 456 14.66 7.77 -21.03
N TRP A 457 15.37 7.21 -20.04
CA TRP A 457 16.11 5.97 -20.21
C TRP A 457 15.21 4.83 -20.69
N GLU A 458 14.06 4.60 -20.04
CA GLU A 458 13.08 3.60 -20.50
C GLU A 458 12.64 3.83 -21.95
N ILE A 459 12.38 5.08 -22.36
CA ILE A 459 11.95 5.37 -23.74
C ILE A 459 13.07 5.08 -24.73
N LEU A 460 14.30 5.56 -24.48
CA LEU A 460 15.45 5.36 -25.34
C LEU A 460 15.80 3.87 -25.44
N HIS A 461 15.76 3.16 -24.31
CA HIS A 461 16.03 1.73 -24.24
C HIS A 461 14.98 0.91 -24.99
N THR A 462 13.69 1.21 -24.82
CA THR A 462 12.63 0.58 -25.63
C THR A 462 12.78 0.93 -27.11
N ALA A 463 13.12 2.17 -27.46
CA ALA A 463 13.31 2.57 -28.86
C ALA A 463 14.46 1.80 -29.53
N ALA A 464 15.59 1.65 -28.85
CA ALA A 464 16.70 0.83 -29.32
C ALA A 464 16.27 -0.62 -29.55
N ARG A 465 15.52 -1.21 -28.60
CA ARG A 465 14.97 -2.57 -28.73
C ARG A 465 13.94 -2.70 -29.85
N MET A 466 13.13 -1.67 -30.11
CA MET A 466 12.19 -1.67 -31.24
C MET A 466 12.91 -1.78 -32.58
N VAL A 467 14.14 -1.26 -32.69
CA VAL A 467 14.97 -1.39 -33.89
C VAL A 467 15.61 -2.77 -33.97
N VAL A 468 16.23 -3.24 -32.87
CA VAL A 468 16.99 -4.50 -32.85
C VAL A 468 16.08 -5.74 -32.90
N LEU A 469 14.98 -5.73 -32.13
CA LEU A 469 14.07 -6.88 -31.94
C LEU A 469 12.75 -6.71 -32.70
N ARG A 470 12.76 -6.00 -33.84
CA ARG A 470 11.55 -5.62 -34.55
C ARG A 470 10.68 -6.83 -34.91
N LYS A 471 11.28 -7.92 -35.40
CA LYS A 471 10.55 -9.12 -35.84
C LYS A 471 9.92 -9.85 -34.64
N GLU A 472 10.68 -9.98 -33.57
CA GLU A 472 10.29 -10.61 -32.31
C GLU A 472 9.15 -9.83 -31.65
N LEU A 473 9.23 -8.49 -31.64
CA LEU A 473 8.18 -7.62 -31.10
C LEU A 473 6.86 -7.74 -31.86
N ILE A 474 6.91 -7.85 -33.20
CA ILE A 474 5.71 -8.09 -34.02
C ILE A 474 5.08 -9.45 -33.66
N ALA A 475 5.90 -10.50 -33.52
CA ALA A 475 5.42 -11.83 -33.13
C ALA A 475 4.85 -11.86 -31.70
N LEU A 476 5.52 -11.18 -30.76
CA LEU A 476 5.06 -11.03 -29.37
C LEU A 476 3.74 -10.26 -29.29
N ARG A 477 3.56 -9.22 -30.11
CA ARG A 477 2.31 -8.45 -30.18
C ARG A 477 1.15 -9.33 -30.61
N LYS A 478 1.31 -10.08 -31.72
CA LYS A 478 0.29 -11.06 -32.15
C LYS A 478 -0.02 -12.10 -31.07
N THR A 479 1.01 -12.60 -30.37
CA THR A 479 0.82 -13.54 -29.26
C THR A 479 0.03 -12.89 -28.12
N ARG A 480 0.38 -11.66 -27.75
CA ARG A 480 -0.27 -10.90 -26.69
C ARG A 480 -1.74 -10.62 -27.01
N ASP A 481 -2.04 -10.24 -28.24
CA ASP A 481 -3.41 -9.94 -28.69
C ASP A 481 -4.28 -11.22 -28.64
N HIS A 482 -3.73 -12.34 -29.12
CA HIS A 482 -4.39 -13.65 -29.00
C HIS A 482 -4.68 -14.04 -27.54
N LEU A 483 -3.70 -13.85 -26.65
CA LEU A 483 -3.85 -14.12 -25.22
C LEU A 483 -4.86 -13.18 -24.58
N GLN A 484 -4.86 -11.90 -24.94
CA GLN A 484 -5.85 -10.93 -24.47
C GLN A 484 -7.27 -11.36 -24.84
N ASP A 485 -7.51 -11.77 -26.07
CA ASP A 485 -8.82 -12.25 -26.50
C ASP A 485 -9.27 -13.50 -25.74
N GLN A 486 -8.35 -14.45 -25.51
CA GLN A 486 -8.64 -15.62 -24.69
C GLN A 486 -8.99 -15.25 -23.25
N VAL A 487 -8.20 -14.35 -22.62
CA VAL A 487 -8.45 -13.86 -21.27
C VAL A 487 -9.84 -13.22 -21.18
N VAL A 488 -10.19 -12.35 -22.13
CA VAL A 488 -11.49 -11.69 -22.18
C VAL A 488 -12.62 -12.73 -22.32
N ARG A 489 -12.49 -13.70 -23.24
CA ARG A 489 -13.48 -14.78 -23.40
C ARG A 489 -13.68 -15.60 -22.13
N LEU A 490 -12.59 -15.98 -21.45
CA LEU A 490 -12.68 -16.75 -20.20
C LEU A 490 -13.26 -15.93 -19.05
N VAL A 491 -12.92 -14.64 -18.96
CA VAL A 491 -13.55 -13.74 -17.99
C VAL A 491 -15.04 -13.62 -18.28
N ASP A 492 -15.45 -13.41 -19.53
CA ASP A 492 -16.87 -13.34 -19.89
C ASP A 492 -17.62 -14.65 -19.59
N LYS A 493 -16.96 -15.80 -19.77
CA LYS A 493 -17.51 -17.13 -19.49
C LYS A 493 -17.66 -17.43 -17.99
N TYR A 494 -16.68 -17.05 -17.17
CA TYR A 494 -16.59 -17.48 -15.76
C TYR A 494 -16.83 -16.37 -14.74
N ARG A 495 -16.94 -15.11 -15.15
CA ARG A 495 -17.28 -14.01 -14.25
C ARG A 495 -18.70 -14.23 -13.69
N PRO A 496 -18.88 -14.13 -12.36
CA PRO A 496 -20.22 -14.17 -11.76
C PRO A 496 -21.14 -13.10 -12.35
N ALA A 497 -22.39 -13.46 -12.67
CA ALA A 497 -23.33 -12.55 -13.32
C ALA A 497 -23.68 -11.30 -12.47
N ASP A 498 -23.54 -11.40 -11.16
CA ASP A 498 -23.75 -10.31 -10.20
C ASP A 498 -22.53 -9.39 -10.02
N MET A 499 -21.37 -9.74 -10.62
CA MET A 499 -20.16 -8.95 -10.54
C MET A 499 -20.12 -7.89 -11.65
N GLU A 500 -20.33 -6.63 -11.26
CA GLU A 500 -20.22 -5.50 -12.19
C GLU A 500 -18.80 -5.40 -12.79
N PRO A 501 -18.69 -5.19 -14.12
CA PRO A 501 -17.41 -4.89 -14.74
C PRO A 501 -16.86 -3.57 -14.20
N LEU A 502 -15.54 -3.52 -13.97
CA LEU A 502 -14.85 -2.29 -13.57
C LEU A 502 -14.65 -1.32 -14.74
N PHE A 503 -14.71 -1.82 -15.97
CA PHE A 503 -14.51 -1.04 -17.18
C PHE A 503 -15.62 -1.38 -18.15
N GLU A 504 -16.15 -0.37 -18.82
CA GLU A 504 -16.86 -0.57 -20.07
C GLU A 504 -15.87 -1.18 -21.08
N ARG A 505 -16.34 -2.14 -21.88
CA ARG A 505 -15.47 -2.93 -22.77
C ARG A 505 -14.58 -1.97 -23.58
N PRO A 506 -13.26 -2.18 -23.63
CA PRO A 506 -12.48 -1.57 -24.69
C PRO A 506 -13.04 -2.13 -26.00
N LEU A 507 -13.58 -1.26 -26.85
CA LEU A 507 -13.83 -1.61 -28.24
C LEU A 507 -12.51 -2.16 -28.81
N PRO A 508 -12.54 -3.22 -29.64
CA PRO A 508 -11.35 -3.64 -30.37
C PRO A 508 -10.74 -2.40 -31.01
N GLN A 509 -9.44 -2.16 -30.81
CA GLN A 509 -8.79 -1.06 -31.50
C GLN A 509 -8.95 -1.32 -33.01
N PRO A 510 -9.49 -0.36 -33.78
CA PRO A 510 -9.61 -0.54 -35.21
C PRO A 510 -8.22 -0.81 -35.79
N GLU A 511 -8.14 -1.83 -36.65
CA GLU A 511 -6.94 -2.34 -37.32
C GLU A 511 -6.12 -1.26 -38.03
#